data_AF-A0A956V286-F1
#
_entry.id   AF-A0A956V286-F1
#
_cell.length_a   1.000
_cell.length_b   1.000
_cell.length_c   1.000
_cell.angle_alpha   90.00
_cell.angle_beta   90.00
_cell.angle_gamma   90.00
#
_symmetry.space_group_name_H-M   'P 1'
#
loop_
_entity.id
_entity.type
_entity.pdbx_description
1 polymer ?
#
loop_
_entity_poly.entity_id
_entity_poly.type
_entity_poly.pdbx_seq_one_letter_code
_entity_poly.pdbx_strand_id
1 'polypeptide(L)'
;MAYAEPKPVPEKDLDKLNADLEETDKATRVEAALALRIAGASYSEIADVLGYASVSSARLAVERSLASTITEETREEKRRLIARRIERLTRAVWGKATDENHPEHLAAVRTALSLVDRYAKLVGADAPTEVTVYTPTVSEMERWIAEQASKMLSGLPEDVVIEGEVQG
;
A
#
# COMPACT_ATOMS: atom_id res chain seq x y z
N MET A 1 4.54 64.87 -17.89
CA MET A 1 4.86 63.50 -18.33
C MET A 1 3.76 63.05 -19.27
N ALA A 2 4.04 62.90 -20.57
CA ALA A 2 3.07 62.39 -21.51
C ALA A 2 2.94 60.87 -21.33
N TYR A 3 1.73 60.37 -21.11
CA TYR A 3 1.45 58.94 -21.07
C TYR A 3 1.62 58.42 -22.50
N ALA A 4 2.69 57.68 -22.76
CA ALA A 4 2.84 56.99 -24.04
C ALA A 4 1.79 55.88 -24.09
N GLU A 5 0.86 55.96 -25.03
CA GLU A 5 -0.11 54.89 -25.24
C GLU A 5 0.66 53.58 -25.48
N PRO A 6 0.29 52.50 -24.76
CA PRO A 6 0.95 51.21 -24.96
C PRO A 6 0.75 50.80 -26.41
N LYS A 7 1.85 50.40 -27.07
CA LYS A 7 1.79 49.92 -28.46
C LYS A 7 0.77 48.78 -28.55
N PRO A 8 -0.12 48.78 -29.56
CA PRO A 8 -1.12 47.74 -29.72
C PRO A 8 -0.42 46.39 -29.84
N VAL A 9 -0.87 45.43 -29.03
CA VAL A 9 -0.35 44.07 -29.04
C VAL A 9 -0.73 43.43 -30.38
N PRO A 10 0.21 42.79 -31.10
CA PRO A 10 -0.10 42.12 -32.37
C PRO A 10 -1.20 41.08 -32.20
N GLU A 11 -2.13 40.98 -33.15
CA GLU A 11 -3.31 40.08 -33.09
C GLU A 11 -2.92 38.61 -32.79
N LYS A 12 -1.82 38.15 -33.36
CA LYS A 12 -1.26 36.81 -33.12
C LYS A 12 -0.84 36.55 -31.66
N ASP A 13 -0.46 37.59 -30.94
CA ASP A 13 -0.08 37.50 -29.52
C ASP A 13 -1.32 37.57 -28.61
N LEU A 14 -2.41 38.21 -29.07
CA LEU A 14 -3.72 38.19 -28.41
C LEU A 14 -4.35 36.79 -28.46
N ASP A 15 -4.27 36.11 -29.60
CA ASP A 15 -4.80 34.75 -29.77
C ASP A 15 -4.12 33.74 -28.83
N LYS A 16 -2.80 33.84 -28.69
CA LYS A 16 -2.03 33.01 -27.75
C LYS A 16 -2.42 33.29 -26.30
N LEU A 17 -2.52 34.56 -25.94
CA LEU A 17 -2.90 34.97 -24.60
C LEU A 17 -4.29 34.46 -24.22
N ASN A 18 -5.25 34.51 -25.15
CA ASN A 18 -6.59 33.97 -24.94
C ASN A 18 -6.59 32.45 -24.76
N ALA A 19 -5.80 31.71 -25.56
CA ALA A 19 -5.67 30.27 -25.42
C ALA A 19 -5.06 29.86 -24.05
N ASP A 20 -4.03 30.58 -23.59
CA ASP A 20 -3.39 30.34 -22.30
C ASP A 20 -4.33 30.65 -21.11
N LEU A 21 -5.12 31.72 -21.23
CA LEU A 21 -6.15 32.09 -20.24
C LEU A 21 -7.27 31.03 -20.17
N GLU A 22 -7.75 30.56 -21.32
CA GLU A 22 -8.75 29.49 -21.36
C GLU A 22 -8.25 28.19 -20.74
N GLU A 23 -6.99 27.84 -20.97
CA GLU A 23 -6.39 26.64 -20.38
C GLU A 23 -6.24 26.76 -18.86
N THR A 24 -5.81 27.94 -18.39
CA THR A 24 -5.68 28.23 -16.95
C THR A 24 -7.05 28.21 -16.25
N ASP A 25 -8.08 28.77 -16.87
CA ASP A 25 -9.45 28.74 -16.35
C ASP A 25 -10.00 27.31 -16.27
N LYS A 26 -9.76 26.49 -17.31
CA LYS A 26 -10.13 25.07 -17.30
C LYS A 26 -9.46 24.30 -16.16
N ALA A 27 -8.16 24.50 -15.94
CA ALA A 27 -7.42 23.86 -14.85
C ALA A 27 -7.96 24.28 -13.47
N THR A 28 -8.16 25.57 -13.26
CA THR A 28 -8.69 26.14 -12.01
C THR A 28 -10.10 25.61 -11.71
N ARG A 29 -10.95 25.51 -12.72
CA ARG A 29 -12.32 25.01 -12.58
C ARG A 29 -12.35 23.51 -12.22
N VAL A 30 -11.41 22.73 -12.75
CA VAL A 30 -11.24 21.30 -12.43
C VAL A 30 -10.84 21.09 -10.97
N GLU A 31 -9.92 21.89 -10.44
CA GLU A 31 -9.53 21.85 -9.01
C GLU A 31 -10.67 22.28 -8.08
N ALA A 32 -11.41 23.34 -8.45
CA ALA A 32 -12.56 23.79 -7.69
C ALA A 32 -13.66 22.70 -7.59
N ALA A 33 -13.85 21.91 -8.66
CA ALA A 33 -14.80 20.80 -8.65
C ALA A 33 -14.43 19.73 -7.62
N LEU A 34 -13.13 19.39 -7.48
CA LEU A 34 -12.66 18.47 -6.46
C LEU A 34 -12.83 19.04 -5.04
N ALA A 35 -12.53 20.31 -4.83
CA ALA A 35 -12.71 20.96 -3.53
C ALA A 35 -14.17 20.93 -3.05
N LEU A 36 -15.12 21.24 -3.95
CA LEU A 36 -16.56 21.14 -3.65
C LEU A 36 -16.98 19.70 -3.37
N ARG A 37 -16.42 18.73 -4.10
CA ARG A 37 -16.71 17.31 -3.85
C ARG A 37 -16.22 16.87 -2.47
N ILE A 38 -15.02 17.30 -2.07
CA ILE A 38 -14.46 17.03 -0.73
C ILE A 38 -15.33 17.66 0.36
N ALA A 39 -15.89 18.85 0.11
CA ALA A 39 -16.82 19.54 1.00
C ALA A 39 -18.23 18.89 1.08
N GLY A 40 -18.49 17.83 0.31
CA GLY A 40 -19.72 17.06 0.36
C GLY A 40 -20.76 17.42 -0.71
N ALA A 41 -20.47 18.35 -1.62
CA ALA A 41 -21.39 18.70 -2.70
C ALA A 41 -21.67 17.51 -3.62
N SER A 42 -22.91 17.40 -4.09
CA SER A 42 -23.33 16.49 -5.14
C SER A 42 -22.82 16.95 -6.51
N TYR A 43 -22.76 16.05 -7.49
CA TYR A 43 -22.31 16.40 -8.85
C TYR A 43 -23.23 17.39 -9.55
N SER A 44 -24.53 17.42 -9.20
CA SER A 44 -25.47 18.42 -9.69
C SER A 44 -25.15 19.81 -9.14
N GLU A 45 -24.93 19.92 -7.84
CA GLU A 45 -24.56 21.22 -7.22
C GLU A 45 -23.22 21.72 -7.76
N ILE A 46 -22.26 20.83 -8.01
CA ILE A 46 -20.98 21.19 -8.63
C ILE A 46 -21.19 21.70 -10.07
N ALA A 47 -22.09 21.07 -10.83
CA ALA A 47 -22.39 21.50 -12.18
C ALA A 47 -23.02 22.89 -12.21
N ASP A 48 -23.97 23.15 -11.31
CA ASP A 48 -24.66 24.42 -11.19
C ASP A 48 -23.72 25.53 -10.72
N VAL A 49 -22.89 25.27 -9.70
CA VAL A 49 -21.97 26.26 -9.11
C VAL A 49 -20.82 26.62 -10.06
N LEU A 50 -20.28 25.66 -10.81
CA LEU A 50 -19.13 25.87 -11.69
C LEU A 50 -19.50 26.05 -13.16
N GLY A 51 -20.80 26.05 -13.49
CA GLY A 51 -21.28 26.24 -14.86
C GLY A 51 -20.89 25.10 -15.82
N TYR A 52 -20.86 23.85 -15.34
CA TYR A 52 -20.67 22.71 -16.24
C TYR A 52 -21.96 22.46 -17.04
N ALA A 53 -21.79 22.11 -18.32
CA ALA A 53 -22.92 21.84 -19.22
C ALA A 53 -23.79 20.63 -18.77
N SER A 54 -23.24 19.75 -17.93
CA SER A 54 -23.95 18.58 -17.39
C SER A 54 -23.34 18.07 -16.09
N VAL A 55 -24.14 17.33 -15.33
CA VAL A 55 -23.68 16.57 -14.15
C VAL A 55 -22.54 15.61 -14.51
N SER A 56 -22.62 14.95 -15.67
CA SER A 56 -21.57 14.05 -16.17
C SER A 56 -20.24 14.76 -16.41
N SER A 57 -20.27 16.00 -16.93
CA SER A 57 -19.06 16.80 -17.11
C SER A 57 -18.46 17.28 -15.80
N ALA A 58 -19.27 17.59 -14.79
CA ALA A 58 -18.79 17.88 -13.43
C ALA A 58 -18.13 16.64 -12.79
N ARG A 59 -18.74 15.45 -12.94
CA ARG A 59 -18.17 14.19 -12.49
C ARG A 59 -16.80 13.92 -13.14
N LEU A 60 -16.70 14.10 -14.45
CA LEU A 60 -15.46 13.91 -15.19
C LEU A 60 -14.37 14.92 -14.79
N ALA A 61 -14.74 16.17 -14.49
CA ALA A 61 -13.81 17.16 -13.97
C ALA A 61 -13.23 16.75 -12.61
N VAL A 62 -14.08 16.27 -11.70
CA VAL A 62 -13.62 15.70 -10.41
C VAL A 62 -12.69 14.52 -10.62
N GLU A 63 -13.03 13.59 -11.52
CA GLU A 63 -12.18 12.43 -11.84
C GLU A 63 -10.83 12.85 -12.46
N ARG A 64 -10.82 13.86 -13.34
CA ARG A 64 -9.59 14.42 -13.91
C ARG A 64 -8.74 15.11 -12.86
N SER A 65 -9.34 15.90 -11.97
CA SER A 65 -8.62 16.54 -10.86
C SER A 65 -8.04 15.50 -9.91
N LEU A 66 -8.78 14.42 -9.63
CA LEU A 66 -8.29 13.32 -8.83
C LEU A 66 -7.13 12.60 -9.54
N ALA A 67 -7.25 12.34 -10.85
CA ALA A 67 -6.20 11.73 -11.66
C ALA A 67 -4.94 12.62 -11.79
N SER A 68 -5.08 13.94 -11.87
CA SER A 68 -3.95 14.87 -11.94
C SER A 68 -3.30 15.11 -10.58
N THR A 69 -4.08 15.07 -9.49
CA THR A 69 -3.58 15.07 -8.10
C THR A 69 -2.91 13.75 -7.75
N ILE A 70 -3.21 12.67 -8.46
CA ILE A 70 -2.37 11.46 -8.52
C ILE A 70 -1.15 11.78 -9.40
N THR A 71 -0.39 12.81 -9.02
CA THR A 71 0.99 12.97 -9.44
C THR A 71 1.85 12.15 -8.46
N GLU A 72 2.36 11.05 -9.00
CA GLU A 72 3.33 10.03 -8.53
C GLU A 72 4.22 10.36 -7.30
N GLU A 73 3.67 10.44 -6.09
CA GLU A 73 4.41 9.85 -4.96
C GLU A 73 4.33 8.34 -5.17
N THR A 74 5.47 7.74 -5.50
CA THR A 74 5.62 6.28 -5.58
C THR A 74 5.06 5.65 -4.31
N ARG A 75 4.52 4.44 -4.43
CA ARG A 75 4.07 3.65 -3.27
C ARG A 75 5.13 3.64 -2.16
N GLU A 76 6.40 3.64 -2.55
CA GLU A 76 7.53 3.68 -1.65
C GLU A 76 7.72 5.04 -0.95
N GLU A 77 7.57 6.17 -1.65
CA GLU A 77 7.61 7.50 -1.03
C GLU A 77 6.51 7.69 0.02
N LYS A 78 5.31 7.19 -0.28
CA LYS A 78 4.20 7.16 0.68
C LYS A 78 4.53 6.32 1.90
N ARG A 79 5.09 5.12 1.70
CA ARG A 79 5.57 4.27 2.81
C ARG A 79 6.60 5.01 3.65
N ARG A 80 7.59 5.65 3.04
CA ARG A 80 8.63 6.42 3.76
C ARG A 80 8.05 7.63 4.53
N LEU A 81 7.08 8.33 3.96
CA LEU A 81 6.42 9.44 4.64
C LEU A 81 5.62 8.96 5.86
N ILE A 82 4.86 7.87 5.69
CA ILE A 82 4.06 7.28 6.77
C ILE A 82 4.97 6.71 7.86
N ALA A 83 6.06 6.03 7.50
CA ALA A 83 7.06 5.52 8.43
C ALA A 83 7.61 6.65 9.32
N ARG A 84 8.05 7.76 8.70
CA ARG A 84 8.54 8.95 9.44
C ARG A 84 7.49 9.56 10.37
N ARG A 85 6.21 9.57 9.97
CA ARG A 85 5.11 10.05 10.82
C ARG A 85 4.89 9.12 12.02
N ILE A 86 4.90 7.80 11.79
CA ILE A 86 4.77 6.80 12.86
C ILE A 86 5.93 6.92 13.84
N GLU A 87 7.19 6.97 13.36
CA GLU A 87 8.36 7.15 14.23
C GLU A 87 8.29 8.40 15.09
N ARG A 88 7.78 9.51 14.53
CA ARG A 88 7.58 10.76 15.28
C ARG A 88 6.54 10.58 16.39
N LEU A 89 5.41 9.92 16.10
CA LEU A 89 4.38 9.63 17.10
C LEU A 89 4.91 8.67 18.17
N THR A 90 5.63 7.62 17.76
CA THR A 90 6.25 6.65 18.66
C THR A 90 7.19 7.36 19.63
N ARG A 91 8.08 8.23 19.13
CA ARG A 91 8.99 9.01 19.98
C ARG A 91 8.25 9.90 20.99
N ALA A 92 7.13 10.49 20.59
CA ALA A 92 6.34 11.35 21.47
C ALA A 92 5.68 10.59 22.63
N VAL A 93 5.29 9.33 22.41
CA VAL A 93 4.68 8.50 23.45
C VAL A 93 5.69 7.63 24.22
N TRP A 94 6.87 7.41 23.65
CA TRP A 94 7.87 6.46 24.17
C TRP A 94 8.23 6.70 25.63
N GLY A 95 8.56 7.95 26.00
CA GLY A 95 8.93 8.27 27.38
C GLY A 95 7.86 7.91 28.41
N LYS A 96 6.58 8.15 28.09
CA LYS A 96 5.45 7.77 28.95
C LYS A 96 5.24 6.25 28.99
N ALA A 97 5.49 5.58 27.87
CA ALA A 97 5.33 4.12 27.76
C ALA A 97 6.45 3.35 28.48
N THR A 98 7.65 3.91 28.57
CA THR A 98 8.81 3.27 29.23
C THR A 98 8.98 3.68 30.69
N ASP A 99 8.25 4.69 31.16
CA ASP A 99 8.22 5.05 32.58
C ASP A 99 7.04 4.35 33.26
N GLU A 100 7.34 3.32 34.05
CA GLU A 100 6.36 2.52 34.80
C GLU A 100 5.58 3.35 35.85
N ASN A 101 6.15 4.47 36.29
CA ASN A 101 5.53 5.33 37.30
C ASN A 101 4.69 6.46 36.68
N HIS A 102 4.72 6.61 35.35
CA HIS A 102 3.95 7.68 34.70
C HIS A 102 2.44 7.40 34.85
N PRO A 103 1.61 8.39 35.23
CA PRO A 103 0.18 8.18 35.46
C PRO A 103 -0.56 7.64 34.23
N GLU A 104 -0.04 7.93 33.03
CA GLU A 104 -0.57 7.45 31.75
C GLU A 104 0.15 6.21 31.20
N HIS A 105 1.00 5.53 31.98
CA HIS A 105 1.88 4.43 31.52
C HIS A 105 1.13 3.39 30.68
N LEU A 106 0.08 2.77 31.21
CA LEU A 106 -0.66 1.71 30.51
C LEU A 106 -1.34 2.21 29.23
N ALA A 107 -1.80 3.47 29.20
CA ALA A 107 -2.37 4.06 28.00
C ALA A 107 -1.28 4.30 26.94
N ALA A 108 -0.13 4.82 27.37
CA ALA A 108 1.03 5.05 26.50
C ALA A 108 1.60 3.75 25.92
N VAL A 109 1.69 2.66 26.70
CA VAL A 109 2.10 1.33 26.22
C VAL A 109 1.15 0.84 25.13
N ARG A 110 -0.18 0.92 25.32
CA ARG A 110 -1.15 0.52 24.29
C ARG A 110 -1.01 1.33 23.01
N THR A 111 -0.82 2.64 23.12
CA THR A 111 -0.58 3.51 21.97
C THR A 111 0.73 3.17 21.26
N ALA A 112 1.81 2.98 22.00
CA ALA A 112 3.12 2.60 21.46
C ALA A 112 3.05 1.24 20.73
N LEU A 113 2.40 0.24 21.33
CA LEU A 113 2.19 -1.07 20.72
C LEU A 113 1.44 -0.95 19.39
N SER A 114 0.36 -0.15 19.33
CA SER A 114 -0.39 0.06 18.09
C SER A 114 0.45 0.76 17.02
N LEU A 115 1.34 1.69 17.39
CA LEU A 115 2.20 2.38 16.42
C LEU A 115 3.28 1.43 15.88
N VAL A 116 3.88 0.61 16.75
CA VAL A 116 4.87 -0.40 16.37
C VAL A 116 4.26 -1.47 15.46
N ASP A 117 3.06 -1.97 15.77
CA ASP A 117 2.32 -2.91 14.92
C ASP A 117 2.07 -2.33 13.51
N ARG A 118 1.66 -1.07 13.41
CA ARG A 118 1.46 -0.41 12.12
C ARG A 118 2.78 -0.23 11.36
N TYR A 119 3.87 0.05 12.06
CA TYR A 119 5.20 0.13 11.46
C TYR A 119 5.67 -1.22 10.93
N ALA A 120 5.53 -2.29 11.71
CA ALA A 120 5.92 -3.66 11.32
C ALA A 120 5.21 -4.10 10.04
N LYS A 121 3.89 -3.84 9.94
CA LYS A 121 3.09 -4.08 8.73
C LYS A 121 3.54 -3.23 7.54
N LEU A 122 3.91 -1.97 7.77
CA LEU A 122 4.34 -1.05 6.72
C LEU A 122 5.67 -1.46 6.09
N VAL A 123 6.61 -1.97 6.89
CA VAL A 123 7.94 -2.41 6.46
C VAL A 123 8.00 -3.90 6.08
N GLY A 124 6.92 -4.64 6.32
CA GLY A 124 6.84 -6.08 6.02
C GLY A 124 7.54 -6.98 7.05
N ALA A 125 7.82 -6.49 8.25
CA ALA A 125 8.40 -7.29 9.33
C ALA A 125 7.43 -8.40 9.81
N ASP A 126 6.12 -8.20 9.61
CA ASP A 126 5.07 -9.18 9.91
C ASP A 126 4.69 -10.05 8.69
N ALA A 127 5.53 -10.11 7.65
CA ALA A 127 5.24 -10.92 6.48
C ALA A 127 5.15 -12.42 6.86
N PRO A 128 4.11 -13.16 6.43
CA PRO A 128 4.01 -14.60 6.67
C PRO A 128 5.24 -15.33 6.15
N THR A 129 5.81 -16.23 6.96
CA THR A 129 6.83 -17.16 6.49
C THR A 129 6.14 -18.26 5.69
N GLU A 130 6.47 -18.39 4.40
CA GLU A 130 5.95 -19.47 3.56
C GLU A 130 6.51 -20.81 4.08
N VAL A 131 5.64 -21.63 4.67
CA VAL A 131 5.98 -23.00 5.06
C VAL A 131 5.67 -23.90 3.87
N THR A 132 6.68 -24.18 3.06
CA THR A 132 6.58 -25.19 2.01
C THR A 132 6.48 -26.57 2.65
N VAL A 133 5.26 -27.04 2.87
CA VAL A 133 5.00 -28.43 3.29
C VAL A 133 5.20 -29.31 2.06
N TYR A 134 6.39 -29.92 1.95
CA TYR A 134 6.59 -31.00 1.00
C TYR A 134 5.72 -32.17 1.45
N THR A 135 4.62 -32.41 0.74
CA THR A 135 3.87 -33.66 0.87
C THR A 135 4.43 -34.58 -0.22
N PRO A 136 5.28 -35.56 0.13
CA PRO A 136 5.76 -36.51 -0.86
C PRO A 136 4.55 -37.18 -1.50
N THR A 137 4.60 -37.39 -2.81
CA THR A 137 3.54 -38.15 -3.48
C THR A 137 3.52 -39.59 -2.94
N VAL A 138 2.39 -40.28 -3.06
CA VAL A 138 2.26 -41.69 -2.65
C VAL A 138 3.36 -42.54 -3.30
N SER A 139 3.70 -42.28 -4.55
CA SER A 139 4.77 -42.96 -5.29
C SER A 139 6.19 -42.66 -4.76
N GLU A 140 6.43 -41.46 -4.21
CA GLU A 140 7.71 -41.13 -3.55
C GLU A 140 7.83 -41.80 -2.19
N MET A 141 6.72 -41.90 -1.44
CA MET A 141 6.66 -42.65 -0.19
C MET A 141 6.87 -44.14 -0.42
N GLU A 142 6.19 -44.72 -1.41
CA GLU A 142 6.34 -46.14 -1.79
C GLU A 142 7.78 -46.46 -2.21
N ARG A 143 8.42 -45.57 -2.99
CA ARG A 143 9.82 -45.75 -3.41
C ARG A 143 10.78 -45.70 -2.22
N TRP A 144 10.56 -44.78 -1.28
CA TRP A 144 11.37 -44.68 -0.06
C TRP A 144 11.18 -45.90 0.85
N ILE A 145 9.94 -46.35 1.05
CA ILE A 145 9.63 -47.56 1.81
C ILE A 145 10.32 -48.78 1.18
N ALA A 146 10.25 -48.93 -0.15
CA ALA A 146 10.89 -50.02 -0.86
C ALA A 146 12.42 -49.99 -0.71
N GLU A 147 13.04 -48.80 -0.80
CA GLU A 147 14.48 -48.64 -0.64
C GLU A 147 14.94 -49.00 0.79
N GLN A 148 14.19 -48.56 1.81
CA GLN A 148 14.50 -48.85 3.21
C GLN A 148 14.25 -50.31 3.58
N ALA A 149 13.19 -50.93 3.07
CA ALA A 149 12.92 -52.36 3.24
C ALA A 149 14.00 -53.21 2.57
N SER A 150 14.47 -52.82 1.37
CA SER A 150 15.56 -53.49 0.68
C SER A 150 16.87 -53.42 1.47
N LYS A 151 17.23 -52.26 2.02
CA LYS A 151 18.41 -52.11 2.90
C LYS A 151 18.34 -52.95 4.16
N MET A 152 17.15 -53.09 4.76
CA MET A 152 16.97 -53.99 5.91
C MET A 152 17.12 -55.46 5.53
N LEU A 153 16.57 -55.88 4.39
CA LEU A 153 16.62 -57.27 3.94
C LEU A 153 18.03 -57.69 3.49
N SER A 154 18.79 -56.79 2.87
CA SER A 154 20.19 -57.04 2.49
C SER A 154 21.17 -57.08 3.68
N GLY A 155 20.72 -56.67 4.87
CA GLY A 155 21.51 -56.69 6.11
C GLY A 155 21.32 -57.95 6.95
N LEU A 156 20.45 -58.87 6.54
CA LEU A 156 20.25 -60.14 7.24
C LEU A 156 21.29 -61.16 6.74
N PRO A 157 22.08 -61.80 7.62
CA PRO A 157 23.01 -62.85 7.21
C PRO A 157 22.25 -64.02 6.58
N GLU A 158 22.77 -64.60 5.48
CA GLU A 158 22.10 -65.63 4.67
C GLU A 158 21.86 -66.97 5.41
N ASP A 159 22.42 -67.18 6.60
CA ASP A 159 22.37 -68.45 7.29
C ASP A 159 21.67 -68.35 8.66
N VAL A 160 20.34 -68.24 8.65
CA VAL A 160 19.54 -68.63 9.83
C VAL A 160 18.91 -69.98 9.55
N VAL A 161 19.73 -71.03 9.64
CA VAL A 161 19.24 -72.41 9.77
C VAL A 161 18.72 -72.55 11.19
N ILE A 162 17.39 -72.58 11.35
CA ILE A 162 16.77 -72.93 12.62
C ILE A 162 16.78 -74.46 12.70
N GLU A 163 17.85 -75.04 13.27
CA GLU A 163 17.85 -76.45 13.66
C GLU A 163 16.92 -76.62 14.87
N GLY A 164 15.73 -77.19 14.62
CA GLY A 164 14.79 -77.58 15.66
C GLY A 164 15.26 -78.87 16.32
N GLU A 165 15.78 -78.78 17.54
CA GLU A 165 15.99 -79.95 18.40
C GLU A 165 14.63 -80.39 18.95
N VAL A 166 14.08 -81.49 18.43
CA VAL A 166 12.91 -82.19 18.99
C VAL A 166 13.43 -83.11 20.11
N GLN A 167 13.34 -82.65 21.35
CA GLN A 167 13.57 -83.51 22.52
C GLN A 167 12.29 -84.29 22.83
N GLY A 168 12.35 -85.60 22.62
CA GLY A 168 11.40 -86.58 23.14
C GLY A 168 11.75 -87.05 24.54
#